data_AF-A0A257N2G7-F1
#
_entry.id   AF-A0A257N2G7-F1
#
_cell.length_a   1.000
_cell.length_b   1.000
_cell.length_c   1.000
_cell.angle_alpha   90.00
_cell.angle_beta   90.00
_cell.angle_gamma   90.00
#
_symmetry.space_group_name_H-M   'P 1'
#
loop_
_entity.id
_entity.type
_entity.pdbx_description
1 polymer ?
#
loop_
_entity_poly.entity_id
_entity_poly.type
_entity_poly.pdbx_seq_one_letter_code
_entity_poly.pdbx_strand_id
1 'polypeptide(L)'
;MQNHYPLWKNLLILIVFFIATIYSLPNLYGDDPSVQVSSTQAITLGQEQASRIESEIKATGVAVKAFEFKDGRILARFNNTDDQLKIADLLRDSLGSNYTVALNLAPTTPGWLRALGAQAMYLGLDLRGGVHFLLEVDMDAAVRQAEDRYTEDLRLALRSAKMRYQSVAKDNGFIKVTLKSAEDKPALLTLLDKDFRTLDITEPEAQDQVWLKVSEKEVREIKKFAVSQNMTTLRNRVNELGVAEPVIQQQGDNRIMVQLPGVQDTTRAKEILGTTATLEYRLVDVEQWVVDCFLKEMVIQYYWIGASL
;
A
#
# COMPACT_ATOMS: atom_id res chain seq x y z
N MET A 1 -26.00 52.92 33.61
CA MET A 1 -25.44 51.55 33.61
C MET A 1 -25.73 50.94 32.25
N GLN A 2 -24.70 50.67 31.44
CA GLN A 2 -24.79 50.35 30.01
C GLN A 2 -24.93 48.85 29.71
N ASN A 3 -25.35 48.04 30.69
CA ASN A 3 -25.50 46.60 30.52
C ASN A 3 -26.98 46.22 30.59
N HIS A 4 -27.55 45.82 29.44
CA HIS A 4 -28.96 45.47 29.30
C HIS A 4 -29.27 44.00 29.60
N TYR A 5 -28.24 43.17 29.85
CA TYR A 5 -28.42 41.74 30.11
C TYR A 5 -28.29 41.38 31.60
N PRO A 6 -29.10 40.43 32.09
CA PRO A 6 -28.91 39.83 33.41
C PRO A 6 -27.50 39.24 33.59
N LEU A 7 -26.96 39.31 34.81
CA LEU A 7 -25.61 38.83 35.15
C LEU A 7 -25.34 37.39 34.70
N TRP A 8 -26.33 36.49 34.84
CA TRP A 8 -26.19 35.09 34.44
C TRP A 8 -25.98 34.91 32.92
N LYS A 9 -26.60 35.76 32.09
CA LYS A 9 -26.41 35.72 30.62
C LYS A 9 -25.01 36.20 30.26
N ASN A 10 -24.52 37.26 30.91
CA ASN A 10 -23.16 37.74 30.70
C ASN A 10 -22.12 36.71 31.16
N LEU A 11 -22.36 36.02 32.27
CA LEU A 11 -21.51 34.93 32.76
C LEU A 11 -21.52 33.73 31.80
N LEU A 12 -22.68 33.38 31.24
CA LEU A 12 -22.78 32.34 30.21
C LEU A 12 -21.99 32.71 28.94
N ILE A 13 -22.09 33.97 28.48
CA ILE A 13 -21.31 34.45 27.32
C ILE A 13 -19.81 34.35 27.59
N LEU A 14 -19.34 34.75 28.78
CA LEU A 14 -17.94 34.64 29.16
C LEU A 14 -17.45 33.19 29.18
N ILE A 15 -18.24 32.26 29.73
CA ILE A 15 -17.91 30.82 29.73
C ILE A 15 -17.81 30.28 28.31
N VAL A 16 -18.80 30.58 27.45
CA VAL A 16 -18.80 30.14 26.05
C VAL A 16 -17.58 30.71 25.30
N PHE A 17 -17.27 31.99 25.50
CA PHE A 17 -16.10 32.62 24.89
C PHE A 17 -14.79 31.99 25.36
N PHE A 18 -14.67 31.71 26.65
CA PHE A 18 -13.50 31.04 27.22
C PHE A 18 -13.30 29.64 26.65
N ILE A 19 -14.37 28.84 26.55
CA ILE A 19 -14.34 27.51 25.95
C ILE A 19 -13.96 27.62 24.46
N ALA A 20 -14.59 28.52 23.70
CA ALA A 20 -14.27 28.72 22.29
C ALA A 20 -12.80 29.12 22.08
N THR A 21 -12.25 29.96 22.96
CA THR A 21 -10.84 30.35 22.92
C THR A 21 -9.92 29.17 23.20
N ILE A 22 -10.25 28.33 24.19
CA ILE A 22 -9.45 27.12 24.49
C ILE A 22 -9.44 26.16 23.30
N TYR A 23 -10.58 25.95 22.65
CA TYR A 23 -10.69 25.05 21.50
C TYR A 23 -10.13 25.65 20.20
N SER A 24 -9.92 26.97 20.10
CA SER A 24 -9.26 27.60 18.96
C SER A 24 -7.74 27.70 19.09
N LEU A 25 -7.21 27.70 20.32
CA LEU A 25 -5.76 27.74 20.60
C LEU A 25 -4.92 26.71 19.83
N PRO A 26 -5.34 25.43 19.66
CA PRO A 26 -4.57 24.45 18.91
C PRO A 26 -4.20 24.89 17.49
N ASN A 27 -5.02 25.71 16.83
CA ASN A 27 -4.77 26.20 15.47
C ASN A 27 -3.65 27.26 15.38
N LEU A 28 -3.25 27.86 16.50
CA LEU A 28 -2.11 28.79 16.56
C LEU A 28 -0.76 28.04 16.65
N TYR A 29 -0.79 26.76 16.99
CA TYR A 29 0.39 25.90 17.02
C TYR A 29 0.57 25.29 15.63
N GLY A 30 1.68 25.61 14.97
CA GLY A 30 2.05 25.01 13.69
C GLY A 30 2.61 23.60 13.83
N ASP A 31 3.05 23.05 12.71
CA ASP A 31 3.74 21.76 12.66
C ASP A 31 5.25 21.96 12.49
N ASP A 32 6.06 21.22 13.25
CA ASP A 32 7.52 21.22 13.10
C ASP A 32 7.94 20.17 12.05
N PRO A 33 8.86 20.51 11.12
CA PRO A 33 9.46 19.54 10.22
C PRO A 33 10.20 18.46 11.02
N SER A 34 9.89 17.19 10.75
CA SER A 34 10.37 16.07 11.56
C SER A 34 10.75 14.84 10.73
N VAL A 35 11.82 14.17 11.12
CA VAL A 35 12.19 12.88 10.53
C VAL A 35 11.81 11.79 11.51
N GLN A 36 11.00 10.85 11.02
CA GLN A 36 10.58 9.68 11.78
C GLN A 36 11.30 8.44 11.25
N VAL A 37 11.89 7.67 12.15
CA VAL A 37 12.54 6.39 11.83
C VAL A 37 11.80 5.27 12.55
N SER A 38 11.38 4.28 11.77
CA SER A 38 10.77 3.04 12.28
C SER A 38 11.40 1.83 11.59
N SER A 39 11.42 0.69 12.26
CA SER A 39 11.83 -0.59 11.67
C SER A 39 10.82 -1.04 10.61
N THR A 40 11.28 -1.56 9.47
CA THR A 40 10.41 -2.25 8.49
C THR A 40 9.96 -3.63 8.99
N GLN A 41 10.66 -4.19 9.96
CA GLN A 41 10.34 -5.49 10.56
C GLN A 41 9.54 -5.29 11.86
N ALA A 42 8.82 -6.33 12.31
CA ALA A 42 8.07 -6.32 13.57
C ALA A 42 8.95 -6.16 14.85
N ILE A 43 10.27 -6.00 14.69
CA ILE A 43 11.22 -5.75 15.76
C ILE A 43 11.26 -4.24 16.04
N THR A 44 10.97 -3.85 17.28
CA THR A 44 11.05 -2.46 17.73
C THR A 44 12.50 -1.98 17.79
N LEU A 45 12.72 -0.70 17.46
CA LEU A 45 14.03 -0.06 17.68
C LEU A 45 14.37 -0.11 19.18
N GLY A 46 15.62 -0.42 19.52
CA GLY A 46 16.13 -0.34 20.88
C GLY A 46 16.72 1.02 21.22
N GLN A 47 16.94 1.27 22.51
CA GLN A 47 17.53 2.52 23.01
C GLN A 47 18.97 2.75 22.49
N GLU A 48 19.71 1.68 22.24
CA GLU A 48 21.08 1.75 21.71
C GLU A 48 21.08 2.32 20.29
N GLN A 49 20.17 1.85 19.43
CA GLN A 49 20.02 2.32 18.06
C GLN A 49 19.57 3.79 18.04
N ALA A 50 18.64 4.17 18.93
CA ALA A 50 18.23 5.55 19.07
C ALA A 50 19.39 6.48 19.45
N SER A 51 20.26 6.05 20.36
CA SER A 51 21.43 6.83 20.79
C SER A 51 22.48 6.97 19.68
N ARG A 52 22.66 5.92 18.85
CA ARG A 52 23.53 5.99 17.66
C ARG A 52 23.00 7.00 16.64
N ILE A 53 21.72 6.91 16.31
CA ILE A 53 21.06 7.82 15.36
C ILE A 53 21.12 9.27 15.87
N GLU A 54 20.89 9.51 17.16
CA GLU A 54 21.03 10.85 17.73
C GLU A 54 22.46 11.41 17.59
N SER A 55 23.47 10.55 17.79
CA SER A 55 24.88 10.94 17.66
C SER A 55 25.25 11.23 16.21
N GLU A 56 24.73 10.44 15.27
CA GLU A 56 24.92 10.61 13.83
C GLU A 56 24.32 11.94 13.34
N ILE A 57 23.10 12.28 13.78
CA ILE A 57 22.45 13.55 13.45
C ILE A 57 23.25 14.74 14.03
N LYS A 58 23.75 14.63 15.25
CA LYS A 58 24.57 15.70 15.87
C LYS A 58 25.92 15.88 15.16
N ALA A 59 26.52 14.81 14.65
CA ALA A 59 27.79 14.89 13.92
C ALA A 59 27.69 15.74 12.65
N THR A 60 26.51 15.82 12.03
CA THR A 60 26.23 16.67 10.87
C THR A 60 26.18 18.17 11.16
N GLY A 61 26.17 18.60 12.43
CA GLY A 61 26.10 20.01 12.82
C GLY A 61 24.72 20.67 12.61
N VAL A 62 23.69 19.89 12.33
CA VAL A 62 22.30 20.35 12.18
C VAL A 62 21.67 20.62 13.54
N ALA A 63 20.96 21.74 13.68
CA ALA A 63 20.28 22.12 14.91
C ALA A 63 18.99 21.32 15.11
N VAL A 64 19.05 20.27 15.93
CA VAL A 64 17.87 19.49 16.33
C VAL A 64 17.10 20.23 17.42
N LYS A 65 15.82 20.50 17.20
CA LYS A 65 14.93 21.17 18.16
C LYS A 65 14.54 20.25 19.31
N ALA A 66 14.19 19.00 18.98
CA ALA A 66 13.86 17.96 19.94
C ALA A 66 14.12 16.57 19.33
N PHE A 67 14.52 15.62 20.17
CA PHE A 67 14.65 14.22 19.80
C PHE A 67 13.83 13.39 20.79
N GLU A 68 12.85 12.66 20.28
CA GLU A 68 11.93 11.85 21.07
C GLU A 68 12.05 10.39 20.62
N PHE A 69 12.23 9.48 21.57
CA PHE A 69 12.11 8.05 21.34
C PHE A 69 10.90 7.52 22.11
N LYS A 70 9.90 7.02 21.39
CA LYS A 70 8.66 6.50 21.98
C LYS A 70 8.12 5.35 21.16
N ASP A 71 7.66 4.30 21.84
CA ASP A 71 7.02 3.12 21.24
C ASP A 71 7.85 2.45 20.12
N GLY A 72 9.18 2.42 20.28
CA GLY A 72 10.08 1.83 19.29
C GLY A 72 10.21 2.65 18.00
N ARG A 73 9.85 3.93 18.03
CA ARG A 73 9.98 4.89 16.94
C ARG A 73 10.81 6.09 17.41
N ILE A 74 11.62 6.60 16.49
CA ILE A 74 12.44 7.79 16.71
C ILE A 74 11.78 8.94 15.97
N LEU A 75 11.66 10.10 16.63
CA LEU A 75 11.15 11.32 16.05
C LEU A 75 12.12 12.47 16.35
N ALA A 76 12.82 12.94 15.32
CA ALA A 76 13.71 14.09 15.40
C ALA A 76 13.00 15.31 14.79
N ARG A 77 12.93 16.43 15.52
CA ARG A 77 12.29 17.68 15.07
C ARG A 77 13.35 18.71 14.71
N PHE A 78 13.09 19.46 13.64
CA PHE A 78 13.99 20.44 13.05
C PHE A 78 13.30 21.80 12.96
N ASN A 79 14.08 22.85 12.71
CA ASN A 79 13.56 24.22 12.58
C ASN A 79 13.04 24.53 11.16
N ASN A 80 13.51 23.80 10.16
CA ASN A 80 13.32 24.05 8.74
C ASN A 80 13.30 22.73 7.97
N THR A 81 12.63 22.76 6.80
CA THR A 81 12.47 21.61 5.92
C THR A 81 13.80 21.18 5.27
N ASP A 82 14.71 22.12 5.00
CA ASP A 82 16.01 21.79 4.39
C ASP A 82 16.88 20.89 5.27
N ASP A 83 16.90 21.16 6.57
CA ASP A 83 17.65 20.35 7.54
C ASP A 83 17.00 18.98 7.72
N GLN A 84 15.66 18.94 7.71
CA GLN A 84 14.89 17.69 7.72
C GLN A 84 15.23 16.81 6.51
N LEU A 85 15.25 17.38 5.30
CA LEU A 85 15.55 16.65 4.06
C LEU A 85 16.99 16.10 4.07
N LYS A 86 17.97 16.94 4.43
CA LYS A 86 19.39 16.52 4.53
C LYS A 86 19.57 15.35 5.49
N ILE A 87 18.95 15.42 6.66
CA ILE A 87 19.04 14.36 7.67
C ILE A 87 18.29 13.11 7.20
N ALA A 88 17.13 13.25 6.55
CA ALA A 88 16.39 12.12 6.02
C ALA A 88 17.19 11.36 4.96
N ASP A 89 17.85 12.07 4.05
CA ASP A 89 18.68 11.44 3.01
C ASP A 89 19.90 10.75 3.61
N LEU A 90 20.58 11.38 4.57
CA LEU A 90 21.69 10.78 5.30
C LEU A 90 21.26 9.49 6.02
N LEU A 91 20.15 9.54 6.75
CA LEU A 91 19.65 8.39 7.49
C LEU A 91 19.18 7.26 6.56
N ARG A 92 18.68 7.57 5.37
CA ARG A 92 18.34 6.54 4.36
C ARG A 92 19.60 5.83 3.88
N ASP A 93 20.64 6.59 3.58
CA ASP A 93 21.91 6.04 3.11
C ASP A 93 22.60 5.20 4.19
N SER A 94 22.52 5.59 5.46
CA SER A 94 23.18 4.89 6.56
C SER A 94 22.40 3.71 7.13
N LEU A 95 21.08 3.79 7.22
CA LEU A 95 20.23 2.75 7.82
C LEU A 95 19.82 1.66 6.82
N GLY A 96 19.88 1.93 5.51
CA GLY A 96 19.54 0.96 4.46
C GLY A 96 18.07 0.51 4.49
N SER A 97 17.75 -0.64 3.88
CA SER A 97 16.37 -1.11 3.65
C SER A 97 15.65 -1.68 4.89
N ASN A 98 16.36 -1.83 6.01
CA ASN A 98 15.81 -2.40 7.25
C ASN A 98 15.03 -1.37 8.09
N TYR A 99 15.06 -0.11 7.68
CA TYR A 99 14.38 0.98 8.36
C TYR A 99 13.64 1.86 7.36
N THR A 100 12.44 2.29 7.75
CA THR A 100 11.68 3.30 7.03
C THR A 100 12.00 4.66 7.63
N VAL A 101 12.60 5.52 6.82
CA VAL A 101 12.81 6.94 7.15
C VAL A 101 11.71 7.75 6.47
N ALA A 102 10.76 8.21 7.27
CA ALA A 102 9.61 9.00 6.83
C ALA A 102 9.80 10.48 7.17
N LEU A 103 9.48 11.34 6.21
CA LEU A 103 9.37 12.79 6.41
C LEU A 103 7.96 13.07 6.95
N ASN A 104 7.87 13.71 8.12
CA ASN A 104 6.60 14.03 8.76
C ASN A 104 6.59 15.48 9.29
N LEU A 105 5.40 15.98 9.59
CA LEU A 105 5.15 17.25 10.23
C LEU A 105 4.56 16.97 11.62
N ALA A 106 5.33 17.21 12.67
CA ALA A 106 4.93 16.90 14.04
C ALA A 106 4.17 18.09 14.67
N PRO A 107 2.94 17.90 15.17
CA PRO A 107 2.20 18.98 15.79
C PRO A 107 2.92 19.55 17.02
N THR A 108 3.05 20.87 17.08
CA THR A 108 3.66 21.56 18.23
C THR A 108 2.67 21.76 19.39
N THR A 109 1.43 21.29 19.24
CA THR A 109 0.37 21.45 20.24
C THR A 109 0.77 20.83 21.59
N PRO A 110 0.77 21.63 22.68
CA PRO A 110 1.07 21.15 24.02
C PRO A 110 0.20 19.95 24.45
N GLY A 111 0.77 19.06 25.26
CA GLY A 111 0.08 17.85 25.72
C GLY A 111 -1.20 18.14 26.52
N TRP A 112 -1.25 19.23 27.27
CA TRP A 112 -2.42 19.62 28.05
C TRP A 112 -3.62 20.03 27.17
N LEU A 113 -3.38 20.66 26.01
CA LEU A 113 -4.43 20.98 25.04
C LEU A 113 -4.98 19.71 24.39
N ARG A 114 -4.07 18.80 23.99
CA ARG A 114 -4.45 17.49 23.43
C ARG A 114 -5.24 16.63 24.41
N ALA A 115 -4.88 16.67 25.70
CA ALA A 115 -5.59 15.92 26.75
C ALA A 115 -7.03 16.40 26.97
N LEU A 116 -7.33 17.67 26.66
CA LEU A 116 -8.69 18.23 26.69
C LEU A 116 -9.51 17.89 25.44
N GLY A 117 -8.96 17.13 24.49
CA GLY A 117 -9.61 16.84 23.20
C GLY A 117 -9.58 18.02 22.22
N ALA A 118 -8.88 19.10 22.54
CA ALA A 118 -8.70 20.25 21.66
C ALA A 118 -7.62 19.91 20.62
N GLN A 119 -8.04 19.33 19.49
CA GLN A 119 -7.18 19.03 18.35
C GLN A 119 -7.18 20.20 17.36
N ALA A 120 -6.06 20.41 16.66
CA ALA A 120 -6.00 21.37 15.57
C ALA A 120 -6.90 20.93 14.41
N MET A 121 -7.43 21.90 13.66
CA MET A 121 -8.27 21.64 12.50
C MET A 121 -7.47 20.94 11.40
N TYR A 122 -8.11 20.00 10.70
CA TYR A 122 -7.53 19.40 9.50
C TYR A 122 -7.40 20.45 8.40
N LEU A 123 -6.16 20.72 8.01
CA LEU A 123 -5.85 21.59 6.89
C LEU A 123 -5.80 20.74 5.62
N GLY A 124 -6.60 21.11 4.62
CA GLY A 124 -6.58 20.48 3.32
C GLY A 124 -5.27 20.72 2.57
N LEU A 125 -5.14 20.06 1.41
CA LEU A 125 -3.95 20.13 0.53
C LEU A 125 -3.50 21.57 0.22
N ASP A 126 -4.43 22.50 0.04
CA ASP A 126 -4.11 23.89 -0.32
C ASP A 126 -3.44 24.66 0.82
N LEU A 127 -3.78 24.33 2.07
CA LEU A 127 -3.26 25.01 3.27
C LEU A 127 -2.04 24.31 3.87
N ARG A 128 -1.96 22.98 3.75
CA ARG A 128 -0.84 22.17 4.26
C ARG A 128 0.21 21.83 3.20
N GLY A 129 -0.07 22.09 1.93
CA GLY A 129 0.71 21.56 0.82
C GLY A 129 0.58 20.04 0.69
N GLY A 130 1.19 19.47 -0.35
CA GLY A 130 1.19 18.03 -0.61
C GLY A 130 1.03 17.69 -2.09
N VAL A 131 0.47 16.52 -2.37
CA VAL A 131 0.27 16.03 -3.74
C VAL A 131 -1.13 15.50 -4.00
N HIS A 132 -1.58 15.68 -5.23
CA HIS A 132 -2.82 15.16 -5.77
C HIS A 132 -2.51 14.25 -6.96
N PHE A 133 -2.93 12.99 -6.88
CA PHE A 133 -2.76 12.01 -7.95
C PHE A 133 -4.10 11.52 -8.48
N LEU A 134 -4.17 11.38 -9.79
CA LEU A 134 -5.24 10.65 -10.47
C LEU A 134 -4.63 9.42 -11.11
N LEU A 135 -5.08 8.26 -10.67
CA LEU A 135 -4.60 6.95 -11.12
C LEU A 135 -5.71 6.26 -11.91
N GLU A 136 -5.37 5.64 -13.03
CA GLU A 136 -6.30 4.87 -13.85
C GLU A 136 -6.03 3.37 -13.69
N VAL A 137 -7.09 2.59 -13.50
CA VAL A 137 -7.02 1.14 -13.37
C VAL A 137 -7.17 0.50 -14.74
N ASP A 138 -6.26 -0.41 -15.09
CA ASP A 138 -6.37 -1.22 -16.32
C ASP A 138 -7.47 -2.28 -16.16
N MET A 139 -8.67 -1.91 -16.61
CA MET A 139 -9.87 -2.75 -16.55
C MET A 139 -9.78 -3.95 -17.48
N ASP A 140 -9.10 -3.81 -18.62
CA ASP A 140 -8.96 -4.88 -19.60
C ASP A 140 -8.00 -5.95 -19.09
N ALA A 141 -6.92 -5.56 -18.42
CA ALA A 141 -6.04 -6.48 -17.71
C ALA A 141 -6.78 -7.22 -16.58
N ALA A 142 -7.64 -6.54 -15.82
CA ALA A 142 -8.42 -7.18 -14.77
C ALA A 142 -9.38 -8.26 -15.30
N VAL A 143 -10.05 -7.99 -16.43
CA VAL A 143 -10.91 -8.97 -17.11
C VAL A 143 -10.08 -10.14 -17.66
N ARG A 144 -8.97 -9.87 -18.34
CA ARG A 144 -8.06 -10.93 -18.85
C ARG A 144 -7.54 -11.83 -17.73
N GLN A 145 -7.15 -11.26 -16.60
CA GLN A 145 -6.69 -12.02 -15.42
C GLN A 145 -7.81 -12.89 -14.84
N ALA A 146 -9.05 -12.39 -14.83
CA ALA A 146 -10.20 -13.17 -14.39
C ALA A 146 -10.51 -14.33 -15.35
N GLU A 147 -10.43 -14.10 -16.66
CA GLU A 147 -10.57 -15.16 -17.69
C GLU A 147 -9.50 -16.24 -17.54
N ASP A 148 -8.25 -15.86 -17.26
CA ASP A 148 -7.16 -16.81 -17.02
C ASP A 148 -7.43 -17.64 -15.77
N ARG A 149 -7.90 -17.01 -14.67
CA ARG A 149 -8.33 -17.71 -13.47
C ARG A 149 -9.46 -18.70 -13.75
N TYR A 150 -10.52 -18.29 -14.46
CA TYR A 150 -11.61 -19.19 -14.83
C TYR A 150 -11.15 -20.34 -15.70
N THR A 151 -10.18 -20.11 -16.60
CA THR A 151 -9.59 -21.16 -17.43
C THR A 151 -8.92 -22.24 -16.58
N GLU A 152 -8.14 -21.84 -15.56
CA GLU A 152 -7.54 -22.80 -14.62
C GLU A 152 -8.58 -23.51 -13.75
N ASP A 153 -9.55 -22.76 -13.22
CA ASP A 153 -10.64 -23.32 -12.40
C ASP A 153 -11.45 -24.37 -13.18
N LEU A 154 -11.73 -24.11 -14.46
CA LEU A 154 -12.38 -25.06 -15.36
C LEU A 154 -11.52 -26.31 -15.56
N ARG A 155 -10.21 -26.19 -15.82
CA ARG A 155 -9.33 -27.36 -15.96
C ARG A 155 -9.31 -28.22 -14.70
N LEU A 156 -9.30 -27.59 -13.53
CA LEU A 156 -9.35 -28.27 -12.23
C LEU A 156 -10.70 -28.95 -11.99
N ALA A 157 -11.82 -28.27 -12.29
CA ALA A 157 -13.16 -28.82 -12.16
C ALA A 157 -13.38 -30.03 -13.09
N LEU A 158 -12.96 -29.94 -14.36
CA LEU A 158 -13.03 -31.04 -15.32
C LEU A 158 -12.21 -32.26 -14.87
N ARG A 159 -10.99 -32.02 -14.34
CA ARG A 159 -10.14 -33.08 -13.80
C ARG A 159 -10.77 -33.74 -12.58
N SER A 160 -11.37 -32.96 -11.68
CA SER A 160 -12.03 -33.45 -10.47
C SER A 160 -13.29 -34.27 -10.79
N ALA A 161 -14.03 -33.88 -11.82
CA ALA A 161 -15.16 -34.61 -12.37
C ALA A 161 -14.76 -35.85 -13.20
N LYS A 162 -13.45 -36.13 -13.36
CA LYS A 162 -12.90 -37.23 -14.16
C LYS A 162 -13.34 -37.23 -15.63
N MET A 163 -13.69 -36.06 -16.17
CA MET A 163 -14.10 -35.93 -17.58
C MET A 163 -12.89 -35.85 -18.50
N ARG A 164 -12.99 -36.47 -19.68
CA ARG A 164 -11.90 -36.51 -20.66
C ARG A 164 -12.00 -35.30 -21.59
N TYR A 165 -11.18 -34.28 -21.35
CA TYR A 165 -11.06 -33.12 -22.23
C TYR A 165 -9.77 -33.15 -23.06
N GLN A 166 -9.80 -32.51 -24.24
CA GLN A 166 -8.64 -32.33 -25.12
C GLN A 166 -7.89 -31.05 -24.76
N SER A 167 -8.60 -29.94 -24.64
CA SER A 167 -8.00 -28.64 -24.30
C SER A 167 -9.03 -27.69 -23.67
N VAL A 168 -8.53 -26.83 -22.78
CA VAL A 168 -9.25 -25.64 -22.32
C VAL A 168 -8.34 -24.46 -22.62
N ALA A 169 -8.76 -23.59 -23.53
CA ALA A 169 -7.95 -22.46 -23.99
C ALA A 169 -8.80 -21.20 -24.14
N LYS A 170 -8.18 -20.06 -23.84
CA LYS A 170 -8.76 -18.75 -24.13
C LYS A 170 -8.52 -18.39 -25.59
N ASP A 171 -9.55 -17.95 -26.29
CA ASP A 171 -9.50 -17.46 -27.65
C ASP A 171 -10.50 -16.31 -27.86
N ASN A 172 -10.02 -15.14 -28.27
CA ASN A 172 -10.83 -13.95 -28.58
C ASN A 172 -11.90 -13.57 -27.52
N GLY A 173 -11.58 -13.66 -26.23
CA GLY A 173 -12.52 -13.35 -25.14
C GLY A 173 -13.54 -14.44 -24.83
N PHE A 174 -13.36 -15.63 -25.43
CA PHE A 174 -14.09 -16.85 -25.09
C PHE A 174 -13.14 -17.87 -24.48
N ILE A 175 -13.63 -18.64 -23.53
CA ILE A 175 -12.95 -19.82 -23.00
C ILE A 175 -13.53 -21.02 -23.75
N LYS A 176 -12.73 -21.63 -24.62
CA LYS A 176 -13.10 -22.78 -25.44
C LYS A 176 -12.72 -24.06 -24.71
N VAL A 177 -13.72 -24.90 -24.47
CA VAL A 177 -13.56 -26.25 -23.94
C VAL A 177 -13.78 -27.23 -25.08
N THR A 178 -12.75 -28.02 -25.40
CA THR A 178 -12.83 -29.10 -26.39
C THR A 178 -12.81 -30.44 -25.66
N LEU A 179 -13.85 -31.23 -25.83
CA LEU A 179 -14.00 -32.55 -25.22
C LEU A 179 -13.39 -33.64 -26.13
N LYS A 180 -12.94 -34.76 -25.53
CA LYS A 180 -12.48 -35.92 -26.32
C LYS A 180 -13.64 -36.79 -26.83
N SER A 181 -14.77 -36.78 -26.12
CA SER A 181 -15.98 -37.50 -26.49
C SER A 181 -17.16 -36.55 -26.42
N ALA A 182 -17.98 -36.51 -27.47
CA ALA A 182 -19.22 -35.73 -27.50
C ALA A 182 -20.26 -36.24 -26.47
N GLU A 183 -20.11 -37.48 -25.98
CA GLU A 183 -20.99 -38.09 -24.97
C GLU A 183 -20.88 -37.39 -23.59
N ASP A 184 -19.75 -36.73 -23.30
CA ASP A 184 -19.52 -36.04 -22.03
C ASP A 184 -20.14 -34.62 -22.00
N LYS A 185 -20.64 -34.13 -23.14
CA LYS A 185 -21.23 -32.79 -23.29
C LYS A 185 -22.40 -32.50 -22.31
N PRO A 186 -23.41 -33.37 -22.13
CA PRO A 186 -24.49 -33.10 -21.16
C PRO A 186 -24.00 -33.06 -19.72
N ALA A 187 -23.01 -33.88 -19.36
CA ALA A 187 -22.38 -33.85 -18.04
C ALA A 187 -21.61 -32.53 -17.82
N LEU A 188 -20.93 -32.04 -18.85
CA LEU A 188 -20.27 -30.73 -18.84
C LEU A 188 -21.27 -29.59 -18.63
N LEU A 189 -22.37 -29.55 -19.37
CA LEU A 189 -23.39 -28.51 -19.24
C LEU A 189 -23.99 -28.47 -17.83
N THR A 190 -24.23 -29.65 -17.23
CA THR A 190 -24.73 -29.76 -15.86
C THR A 190 -23.72 -29.21 -14.84
N LEU A 191 -22.42 -29.46 -15.05
CA LEU A 191 -21.36 -28.92 -14.19
C LEU A 191 -21.26 -27.40 -14.31
N LEU A 192 -21.33 -26.87 -15.53
CA LEU A 192 -21.25 -25.44 -15.79
C LEU A 192 -22.43 -24.67 -15.19
N ASP A 193 -23.65 -25.19 -15.31
CA ASP A 193 -24.85 -24.58 -14.72
C ASP A 193 -24.83 -24.60 -13.17
N LYS A 194 -24.16 -25.59 -12.59
CA LYS A 194 -24.02 -25.72 -11.13
C LYS A 194 -22.94 -24.79 -10.57
N ASP A 195 -21.73 -24.87 -11.10
CA ASP A 195 -20.54 -24.30 -10.48
C ASP A 195 -20.09 -22.98 -11.16
N PHE A 196 -20.55 -22.69 -12.39
CA PHE A 196 -20.09 -21.56 -13.22
C PHE A 196 -21.24 -20.69 -13.77
N ARG A 197 -22.22 -20.36 -12.93
CA ARG A 197 -23.40 -19.53 -13.27
C ARG A 197 -23.10 -18.11 -13.77
N THR A 198 -21.87 -17.66 -13.59
CA THR A 198 -21.41 -16.33 -14.00
C THR A 198 -20.87 -16.31 -15.43
N LEU A 199 -20.77 -17.48 -16.09
CA LEU A 199 -20.35 -17.64 -17.48
C LEU A 199 -21.57 -17.89 -18.38
N ASP A 200 -21.66 -17.13 -19.45
CA ASP A 200 -22.62 -17.35 -20.52
C ASP A 200 -22.10 -18.46 -21.43
N ILE A 201 -22.91 -19.51 -21.60
CA ILE A 201 -22.58 -20.69 -22.39
C ILE A 201 -23.09 -20.48 -23.82
N THR A 202 -22.20 -20.65 -24.80
CA THR A 202 -22.52 -20.67 -26.22
C THR A 202 -22.14 -22.03 -26.79
N GLU A 203 -23.09 -22.69 -27.44
CA GLU A 203 -22.86 -23.96 -28.12
C GLU A 203 -22.58 -23.71 -29.61
N PRO A 204 -21.33 -23.90 -30.09
CA PRO A 204 -21.05 -23.87 -31.52
C PRO A 204 -21.67 -25.11 -32.22
N GLU A 205 -21.73 -25.08 -33.56
CA GLU A 205 -22.21 -26.22 -34.37
C GLU A 205 -21.40 -27.51 -34.15
N ALA A 206 -20.16 -27.39 -33.68
CA ALA A 206 -19.30 -28.52 -33.35
C ALA A 206 -19.77 -29.22 -32.06
N GLN A 207 -20.08 -30.52 -32.15
CA GLN A 207 -20.66 -31.30 -31.05
C GLN A 207 -19.69 -31.58 -29.89
N ASP A 208 -18.39 -31.37 -30.10
CA ASP A 208 -17.31 -31.60 -29.14
C ASP A 208 -16.82 -30.32 -28.45
N GLN A 209 -17.40 -29.15 -28.77
CA GLN A 209 -16.95 -27.87 -28.26
C GLN A 209 -18.05 -27.13 -27.48
N VAL A 210 -17.61 -26.45 -26.42
CA VAL A 210 -18.44 -25.49 -25.68
C VAL A 210 -17.64 -24.21 -25.52
N TRP A 211 -18.25 -23.07 -25.86
CA TRP A 211 -17.65 -21.75 -25.69
C TRP A 211 -18.27 -21.07 -24.49
N LEU A 212 -17.44 -20.53 -23.63
CA LEU A 212 -17.85 -19.83 -22.42
C LEU A 212 -17.41 -18.38 -22.54
N LYS A 213 -18.29 -17.44 -22.19
CA LYS A 213 -17.95 -16.02 -22.08
C LYS A 213 -18.27 -15.54 -20.67
N VAL A 214 -17.42 -14.68 -20.11
CA VAL A 214 -17.76 -14.04 -18.84
C VAL A 214 -18.98 -13.15 -19.04
N SER A 215 -20.03 -13.35 -18.24
CA SER A 215 -21.27 -12.58 -18.40
C SER A 215 -21.04 -11.09 -18.17
N GLU A 216 -21.83 -10.23 -18.82
CA GLU A 216 -21.73 -8.76 -18.65
C GLU A 216 -21.92 -8.32 -17.19
N LYS A 217 -22.71 -9.09 -16.41
CA LYS A 217 -22.87 -8.86 -14.98
C LYS A 217 -21.57 -9.12 -14.23
N GLU A 218 -20.92 -10.24 -14.51
CA GLU A 218 -19.66 -10.62 -13.88
C GLU A 218 -18.53 -9.66 -14.28
N VAL A 219 -18.46 -9.23 -15.55
CA VAL A 219 -17.49 -8.21 -16.00
C VAL A 219 -17.62 -6.92 -15.19
N ARG A 220 -18.84 -6.46 -14.90
CA ARG A 220 -19.04 -5.26 -14.06
C ARG A 220 -18.58 -5.49 -12.62
N GLU A 221 -18.84 -6.65 -12.04
CA GLU A 221 -18.39 -6.97 -10.68
C GLU A 221 -16.87 -7.11 -10.61
N ILE A 222 -16.22 -7.71 -11.62
CA ILE A 222 -14.75 -7.75 -11.74
C ILE A 222 -14.18 -6.33 -11.80
N LYS A 223 -14.75 -5.43 -12.60
CA LYS A 223 -14.31 -4.04 -12.70
C LYS A 223 -14.43 -3.29 -11.35
N LYS A 224 -15.57 -3.42 -10.68
CA LYS A 224 -15.77 -2.85 -9.33
C LYS A 224 -14.76 -3.41 -8.33
N PHE A 225 -14.57 -4.73 -8.36
CA PHE A 225 -13.63 -5.41 -7.49
C PHE A 225 -12.20 -4.92 -7.72
N ALA A 226 -11.78 -4.78 -8.99
CA ALA A 226 -10.47 -4.25 -9.36
C ALA A 226 -10.23 -2.84 -8.77
N VAL A 227 -11.21 -1.95 -8.83
CA VAL A 227 -11.12 -0.61 -8.22
C VAL A 227 -11.01 -0.72 -6.69
N SER A 228 -11.86 -1.50 -6.04
CA SER A 228 -11.81 -1.66 -4.57
C SER A 228 -10.50 -2.28 -4.07
N GLN A 229 -9.96 -3.24 -4.82
CA GLN A 229 -8.71 -3.92 -4.49
C GLN A 229 -7.55 -2.93 -4.61
N ASN A 230 -7.47 -2.19 -5.73
CA ASN A 230 -6.44 -1.17 -5.92
C ASN A 230 -6.55 -0.05 -4.89
N MET A 231 -7.76 0.36 -4.51
CA MET A 231 -7.95 1.33 -3.42
C MET A 231 -7.39 0.83 -2.09
N THR A 232 -7.56 -0.46 -1.78
CA THR A 232 -7.01 -1.09 -0.57
C THR A 232 -5.48 -1.17 -0.64
N THR A 233 -4.93 -1.56 -1.79
CA THR A 233 -3.47 -1.57 -2.02
C THR A 233 -2.87 -0.18 -1.88
N LEU A 234 -3.50 0.84 -2.47
CA LEU A 234 -3.07 2.23 -2.35
C LEU A 234 -3.11 2.70 -0.89
N ARG A 235 -4.15 2.35 -0.13
CA ARG A 235 -4.23 2.68 1.30
C ARG A 235 -3.04 2.13 2.10
N ASN A 236 -2.65 0.89 1.84
CA ASN A 236 -1.49 0.28 2.51
C ASN A 236 -0.18 0.97 2.13
N ARG A 237 0.03 1.26 0.85
CA ARG A 237 1.23 1.98 0.36
C ARG A 237 1.35 3.39 0.92
N VAL A 238 0.23 4.08 1.08
CA VAL A 238 0.25 5.42 1.67
C VAL A 238 0.62 5.37 3.16
N ASN A 239 0.23 4.31 3.88
CA ASN A 239 0.68 4.13 5.26
C ASN A 239 2.20 3.96 5.34
N GLU A 240 2.85 3.36 4.33
CA GLU A 240 4.32 3.23 4.26
C GLU A 240 5.01 4.59 4.08
N LEU A 241 4.34 5.57 3.46
CA LEU A 241 4.83 6.95 3.35
C LEU A 241 4.77 7.70 4.69
N GLY A 242 4.12 7.15 5.72
CA GLY A 242 3.99 7.79 7.03
C GLY A 242 3.03 8.99 7.03
N VAL A 243 2.14 9.09 6.04
CA VAL A 243 1.15 10.17 5.95
C VAL A 243 0.02 9.90 6.93
N ALA A 244 -0.25 10.86 7.82
CA ALA A 244 -1.17 10.65 8.92
C ALA A 244 -2.62 10.41 8.45
N GLU A 245 -3.08 11.02 7.36
CA GLU A 245 -4.50 10.98 6.96
C GLU A 245 -4.70 11.20 5.45
N PRO A 246 -4.62 10.13 4.62
CA PRO A 246 -4.81 10.26 3.17
C PRO A 246 -6.27 10.16 2.75
N VAL A 247 -6.64 10.94 1.73
CA VAL A 247 -7.97 10.84 1.11
C VAL A 247 -7.83 10.03 -0.17
N ILE A 248 -8.43 8.83 -0.18
CA ILE A 248 -8.47 7.94 -1.34
C ILE A 248 -9.94 7.73 -1.69
N GLN A 249 -10.31 8.12 -2.91
CA GLN A 249 -11.69 8.07 -3.38
C GLN A 249 -11.73 7.61 -4.83
N GLN A 250 -12.79 6.89 -5.19
CA GLN A 250 -13.06 6.56 -6.59
C GLN A 250 -13.56 7.81 -7.33
N GLN A 251 -13.01 8.05 -8.52
CA GLN A 251 -13.44 9.12 -9.41
C GLN A 251 -13.90 8.53 -10.75
N GLY A 252 -15.21 8.47 -10.96
CA GLY A 252 -15.78 7.79 -12.13
C GLY A 252 -15.62 6.26 -12.06
N ASP A 253 -15.63 5.60 -13.21
CA ASP A 253 -15.72 4.12 -13.26
C ASP A 253 -14.37 3.42 -13.13
N ASN A 254 -13.27 4.05 -13.57
CA ASN A 254 -11.95 3.41 -13.64
C ASN A 254 -10.80 4.22 -13.04
N ARG A 255 -11.06 5.36 -12.39
CA ARG A 255 -10.01 6.19 -11.79
C ARG A 255 -10.13 6.28 -10.28
N ILE A 256 -8.99 6.47 -9.65
CA ILE A 256 -8.85 6.64 -8.20
C ILE A 256 -8.12 7.95 -7.96
N MET A 257 -8.77 8.83 -7.21
CA MET A 257 -8.20 10.08 -6.70
C MET A 257 -7.49 9.81 -5.37
N VAL A 258 -6.24 10.24 -5.27
CA VAL A 258 -5.42 10.14 -4.06
C VAL A 258 -4.92 11.53 -3.70
N GLN A 259 -5.19 11.97 -2.47
CA GLN A 259 -4.67 13.22 -1.93
C GLN A 259 -3.83 12.91 -0.69
N LEU A 260 -2.58 13.41 -0.70
CA LEU A 260 -1.62 13.20 0.37
C LEU A 260 -1.20 14.58 0.93
N PRO A 261 -1.87 15.06 1.99
CA PRO A 261 -1.51 16.33 2.62
C PRO A 261 -0.15 16.20 3.35
N GLY A 262 0.65 17.26 3.32
CA GLY A 262 1.90 17.34 4.07
C GLY A 262 3.03 16.44 3.53
N VAL A 263 2.84 15.77 2.40
CA VAL A 263 3.92 15.04 1.71
C VAL A 263 4.89 16.04 1.10
N GLN A 264 6.14 15.96 1.51
CA GLN A 264 7.21 16.85 1.02
C GLN A 264 7.91 16.28 -0.22
N ASP A 265 8.08 14.95 -0.29
CA ASP A 265 8.76 14.27 -1.39
C ASP A 265 7.75 13.66 -2.39
N THR A 266 7.48 14.42 -3.45
CA THR A 266 6.50 14.06 -4.48
C THR A 266 6.98 12.94 -5.39
N THR A 267 8.28 12.89 -5.68
CA THR A 267 8.90 11.87 -6.52
C THR A 267 8.82 10.52 -5.83
N ARG A 268 9.16 10.47 -4.54
CA ARG A 268 9.08 9.24 -3.76
C ARG A 268 7.65 8.74 -3.59
N ALA A 269 6.71 9.66 -3.36
CA ALA A 269 5.29 9.31 -3.32
C ALA A 269 4.83 8.70 -4.64
N LYS A 270 5.25 9.27 -5.78
CA LYS A 270 4.92 8.73 -7.11
C LYS A 270 5.52 7.33 -7.31
N GLU A 271 6.76 7.09 -6.90
CA GLU A 271 7.41 5.77 -7.01
C GLU A 271 6.67 4.70 -6.21
N ILE A 272 6.38 4.97 -4.93
CA ILE A 272 5.72 4.00 -4.04
C ILE A 272 4.29 3.70 -4.54
N LEU A 273 3.57 4.72 -5.02
CA LEU A 273 2.22 4.52 -5.55
C LEU A 273 2.21 3.88 -6.94
N GLY A 274 3.18 4.17 -7.80
CA GLY A 274 3.25 3.70 -9.18
C GLY A 274 3.90 2.32 -9.37
N THR A 275 4.64 1.81 -8.39
CA THR A 275 5.32 0.51 -8.53
C THR A 275 4.31 -0.63 -8.45
N THR A 276 4.09 -1.41 -9.51
CA THR A 276 3.28 -2.64 -9.42
C THR A 276 4.11 -3.74 -8.76
N ALA A 277 3.74 -4.17 -7.55
CA ALA A 277 4.41 -5.26 -6.87
C ALA A 277 3.76 -6.59 -7.26
N THR A 278 4.34 -7.31 -8.21
CA THR A 278 3.92 -8.67 -8.55
C THR A 278 4.65 -9.63 -7.62
N LEU A 279 3.92 -10.31 -6.74
CA LEU A 279 4.48 -11.33 -5.85
C LEU A 279 4.41 -12.69 -6.54
N GLU A 280 5.57 -13.18 -7.02
CA GLU A 280 5.69 -14.53 -7.55
C GLU A 280 6.32 -15.45 -6.51
N TYR A 281 5.58 -16.48 -6.11
CA TYR A 281 6.17 -17.58 -5.33
C TYR A 281 6.80 -18.55 -6.31
N ARG A 282 8.13 -18.61 -6.28
CA ARG A 282 8.89 -19.63 -7.00
C ARG A 282 9.35 -20.67 -6.00
N LEU A 283 9.15 -21.95 -6.34
CA LEU A 283 9.79 -23.04 -5.61
C LEU A 283 11.29 -22.89 -5.82
N VAL A 284 12.01 -22.67 -4.73
CA VAL A 284 13.47 -22.70 -4.74
C VAL A 284 13.88 -24.16 -4.86
N ASP A 285 14.59 -24.49 -5.94
CA ASP A 285 15.28 -25.77 -6.03
C ASP A 285 16.52 -25.71 -5.14
N VAL A 286 16.46 -26.44 -4.03
CA VAL A 286 17.50 -26.44 -2.99
C VAL A 286 18.65 -27.37 -3.37
N GLU A 287 18.46 -28.34 -4.28
CA GLU A 287 19.50 -29.31 -4.64
C GLU A 287 20.60 -28.67 -5.47
N GLN A 288 20.25 -27.74 -6.36
CA GLN A 288 21.22 -27.06 -7.22
C GLN A 288 22.03 -25.98 -6.47
N TRP A 289 21.51 -25.48 -5.34
CA TRP A 289 22.19 -24.46 -4.52
C TRP A 289 23.36 -25.04 -3.69
N VAL A 290 23.25 -26.31 -3.28
CA VAL A 290 24.31 -27.00 -2.53
C VAL A 290 25.49 -27.37 -3.45
N VAL A 291 25.20 -27.79 -4.69
CA VAL A 291 26.24 -28.19 -5.65
C VAL A 291 27.08 -26.99 -6.10
N ASP A 292 26.46 -25.83 -6.31
CA ASP A 292 27.16 -24.62 -6.74
C ASP A 292 28.02 -23.99 -5.62
N CYS A 293 27.60 -24.15 -4.36
CA CYS A 293 28.38 -23.73 -3.19
C CYS A 293 29.61 -24.64 -2.98
N PHE A 294 29.45 -25.96 -3.12
CA PHE A 294 30.55 -26.92 -3.02
C PHE A 294 31.56 -26.80 -4.17
N LEU A 295 31.11 -26.52 -5.40
CA LEU A 295 32.02 -26.32 -6.53
C LEU A 295 32.84 -25.03 -6.38
N LYS A 296 32.28 -23.95 -5.83
CA LYS A 296 33.04 -22.73 -5.54
C LYS A 296 34.10 -22.93 -4.46
N GLU A 297 33.78 -23.64 -3.37
CA GLU A 297 34.79 -23.96 -2.34
C GLU A 297 35.87 -24.91 -2.86
N MET A 298 35.51 -25.93 -3.66
CA MET A 298 36.47 -26.89 -4.20
C MET A 298 37.39 -26.28 -5.28
N VAL A 299 36.90 -25.32 -6.08
CA VAL A 299 37.73 -24.57 -7.05
C VAL A 299 38.66 -23.58 -6.35
N ILE A 300 38.24 -22.93 -5.26
CA ILE A 300 39.12 -22.05 -4.47
C ILE A 300 40.24 -22.87 -3.79
N GLN A 301 39.94 -24.09 -3.32
CA GLN A 301 40.93 -24.94 -2.68
C GLN A 301 41.94 -25.54 -3.66
N TYR A 302 41.55 -25.82 -4.91
CA TYR A 302 42.49 -26.27 -5.95
C TYR A 302 43.39 -25.13 -6.47
N TYR A 303 42.93 -23.89 -6.50
CA TYR A 303 43.76 -22.76 -6.96
C TYR A 303 44.83 -22.33 -5.93
N TRP A 304 44.65 -22.64 -4.64
CA TRP A 304 45.64 -22.36 -3.60
C TRP A 304 46.77 -23.41 -3.49
N ILE A 305 46.54 -24.65 -3.95
CA ILE A 305 47.56 -25.73 -3.91
C ILE A 305 48.52 -25.66 -5.11
N GLY A 306 48.13 -25.01 -6.21
CA GLY A 306 48.97 -24.83 -7.42
C GLY A 306 49.98 -23.68 -7.36
N ALA A 307 50.04 -22.89 -6.28
CA ALA A 307 50.87 -21.70 -6.18
C ALA A 307 52.02 -21.81 -5.16
N SER A 308 52.32 -23.00 -4.62
CA SER A 308 53.44 -23.23 -3.68
C SER A 308 54.37 -24.40 -4.03
N LEU A 309 54.56 -24.68 -5.32
CA LEU A 309 55.61 -25.57 -5.84
C LEU A 309 56.34 -24.89 -6.99
#